data_AF-A0A832CIA5-F1
#
_entry.id   AF-A0A832CIA5-F1
#
_cell.length_a   1.000
_cell.length_b   1.000
_cell.length_c   1.000
_cell.angle_alpha   90.00
_cell.angle_beta   90.00
_cell.angle_gamma   90.00
#
_symmetry.space_group_name_H-M   'P 1'
#
loop_
_entity.id
_entity.type
_entity.pdbx_description
1 polymer ?
#
loop_
_entity_poly.entity_id
_entity_poly.type
_entity_poly.pdbx_seq_one_letter_code
_entity_poly.pdbx_strand_id
1 'polypeptide(L)'
;MKLTQKRLDEFSKIETTTSKKEEAEALPFTKALQEECQQRGFEAPENLPPSYFVSATYNGKVGKAVIKLYEPLSGRIYFWYDNSGHKPYCYTNLSPLELEKIDRLMKHPGFDHFEIEEKIDPLLDRPVKVTKIVAKDPLAIGGRPKGCIRDIIPEDFPKVSETPVAAEAVKVWESKIKYYQSYIYDRRLLPGLVYEVKNGNLVQVFLEEAEKMVRQIVGTFKDATAEELEHIEQWARLLEYPAPKFRYAAIDIEVQSPIPTRMPDPRLAEYPIVCVSIYGSDGQKRVLLLKRGGVREGADRLPADVKIEYFDSEEKLVRAVFEVLWDYPFVVTFNGDDFDLRYLAHRAEKFGFKRDEIPIEIGKRVCLLKYGVHIDLYKFFFNRSIQIYAFNNRYRDVTLGDVGKALVGLDKIPLEKSIGELTYTELAKY
;
A
#
# COMPACT_ATOMS: atom_id res chain seq x y z
N MET A 1 15.07 36.75 -44.22
CA MET A 1 15.08 36.88 -42.75
C MET A 1 15.41 35.52 -42.15
N LYS A 2 16.61 35.36 -41.58
CA LYS A 2 17.03 34.12 -40.89
C LYS A 2 16.48 34.15 -39.47
N LEU A 3 15.76 33.11 -39.08
CA LEU A 3 15.36 32.87 -37.68
C LEU A 3 16.55 32.25 -36.93
N THR A 4 17.06 32.98 -35.94
CA THR A 4 18.10 32.54 -35.02
C THR A 4 17.45 31.80 -33.85
N GLN A 5 17.81 30.54 -33.66
CA GLN A 5 17.36 29.69 -32.56
C GLN A 5 18.25 29.95 -31.34
N LYS A 6 17.68 30.47 -30.25
CA LYS A 6 18.41 30.71 -28.98
C LYS A 6 18.58 29.42 -28.19
N ARG A 7 19.74 29.26 -27.53
CA ARG A 7 20.09 28.08 -26.70
C ARG A 7 19.44 28.15 -25.31
N LEU A 8 19.17 26.96 -24.74
CA LEU A 8 18.51 26.73 -23.45
C LEU A 8 19.22 27.35 -22.23
N ASP A 9 20.47 27.77 -22.37
CA ASP A 9 21.31 28.23 -21.25
C ASP A 9 21.04 29.68 -20.83
N GLU A 10 20.24 30.44 -21.60
CA GLU A 10 19.89 31.84 -21.32
C GLU A 10 18.82 32.01 -20.21
N PHE A 11 18.23 30.92 -19.69
CA PHE A 11 17.22 30.98 -18.62
C PHE A 11 17.77 30.84 -17.19
N SER A 12 19.08 30.68 -16.98
CA SER A 12 19.66 30.34 -15.66
C SER A 12 20.28 31.51 -14.89
N LYS A 13 19.63 32.68 -14.86
CA LYS A 13 20.01 33.74 -13.92
C LYS A 13 18.78 34.37 -13.29
N ILE A 14 18.29 33.73 -12.23
CA ILE A 14 17.48 34.41 -11.21
C ILE A 14 18.38 34.56 -9.99
N GLU A 15 18.65 35.82 -9.66
CA GLU A 15 19.41 36.24 -8.47
C GLU A 15 18.71 35.74 -7.21
N THR A 16 19.41 34.91 -6.44
CA THR A 16 19.02 34.54 -5.07
C THR A 16 19.15 35.76 -4.17
N THR A 17 18.03 36.45 -3.95
CA THR A 17 17.87 37.31 -2.79
C THR A 17 17.68 36.41 -1.56
N THR A 18 18.65 36.45 -0.66
CA THR A 18 18.66 35.77 0.63
C THR A 18 17.55 36.34 1.51
N SER A 19 16.34 35.78 1.44
CA SER A 19 15.34 36.00 2.48
C SER A 19 15.76 35.20 3.71
N LYS A 20 15.89 35.90 4.85
CA LYS A 20 16.08 35.28 6.16
C LYS A 20 14.97 34.26 6.36
N LYS A 21 15.34 32.98 6.52
CA LYS A 21 14.44 31.95 7.03
C LYS A 21 14.08 32.33 8.46
N GLU A 22 12.92 32.93 8.66
CA GLU A 22 12.23 32.82 9.93
C GLU A 22 11.84 31.34 10.07
N GLU A 23 12.44 30.67 11.06
CA GLU A 23 12.00 29.34 11.47
C GLU A 23 10.55 29.47 11.93
N ALA A 24 9.63 28.96 11.11
CA ALA A 24 8.22 28.89 11.48
C ALA A 24 8.09 28.03 12.74
N GLU A 25 7.80 28.66 13.87
CA GLU A 25 7.45 27.98 15.11
C GLU A 25 6.28 27.03 14.84
N ALA A 26 6.51 25.73 15.10
CA ALA A 26 5.47 24.72 14.98
C ALA A 26 4.33 25.07 15.95
N LEU A 27 3.12 25.19 15.41
CA LEU A 27 1.92 25.49 16.19
C LEU A 27 1.73 24.42 17.30
N PRO A 28 1.11 24.77 18.44
CA PRO A 28 0.96 23.86 19.59
C PRO A 28 0.28 22.52 19.24
N PHE A 29 -0.61 22.52 18.26
CA PHE A 29 -1.32 21.33 17.77
C PHE A 29 -0.41 20.38 16.96
N THR A 30 0.56 20.92 16.23
CA THR A 30 1.55 20.16 15.44
C THR A 30 2.45 19.33 16.35
N LYS A 31 2.78 19.87 17.54
CA LYS A 31 3.53 19.14 18.58
C LYS A 31 2.69 18.05 19.22
N ALA A 32 1.41 18.31 19.55
CA ALA A 32 0.52 17.31 20.14
C ALA A 32 0.27 16.10 19.21
N LEU A 33 0.12 16.32 17.89
CA LEU A 33 -0.01 15.25 16.90
C LEU A 33 1.30 14.48 16.66
N GLN A 34 2.46 15.18 16.67
CA GLN A 34 3.76 14.50 16.61
C GLN A 34 4.00 13.67 17.87
N GLU A 35 3.65 14.17 19.05
CA GLU A 35 3.72 13.45 20.32
C GLU A 35 2.73 12.28 20.35
N GLU A 36 1.50 12.42 19.85
CA GLU A 36 0.53 11.33 19.73
C GLU A 36 0.96 10.28 18.71
N CYS A 37 1.42 10.65 17.51
CA CYS A 37 1.92 9.70 16.52
C CYS A 37 3.21 8.99 16.98
N GLN A 38 4.05 9.66 17.77
CA GLN A 38 5.22 9.04 18.42
C GLN A 38 4.82 8.18 19.63
N GLN A 39 3.77 8.54 20.38
CA GLN A 39 3.24 7.77 21.51
C GLN A 39 2.37 6.58 21.07
N ARG A 40 1.75 6.62 19.89
CA ARG A 40 0.79 5.59 19.42
C ARG A 40 1.42 4.21 19.24
N GLY A 41 2.75 4.09 19.19
CA GLY A 41 3.47 2.83 19.34
C GLY A 41 2.89 1.71 18.47
N PHE A 42 2.91 1.89 17.15
CA PHE A 42 2.38 0.89 16.21
C PHE A 42 3.22 -0.39 16.15
N GLU A 43 4.37 -0.42 16.80
CA GLU A 43 5.21 -1.61 16.86
C GLU A 43 4.53 -2.67 17.73
N ALA A 44 4.62 -3.93 17.30
CA ALA A 44 4.08 -5.03 18.08
C ALA A 44 4.84 -5.13 19.42
N PRO A 45 4.13 -5.27 20.56
CA PRO A 45 4.77 -5.57 21.83
C PRO A 45 5.49 -6.94 21.77
N GLU A 46 6.39 -7.20 22.72
CA GLU A 46 7.06 -8.50 22.82
C GLU A 46 6.08 -9.67 22.91
N ASN A 47 4.91 -9.44 23.49
CA ASN A 47 3.82 -10.40 23.53
C ASN A 47 2.54 -9.74 23.00
N LEU A 48 2.14 -10.08 21.78
CA LEU A 48 0.91 -9.63 21.13
C LEU A 48 -0.05 -10.82 21.03
N PRO A 49 -1.31 -10.69 21.47
CA PRO A 49 -2.30 -11.76 21.37
C PRO A 49 -2.60 -12.14 19.90
N PRO A 50 -3.34 -13.25 19.67
CA PRO A 50 -3.71 -13.70 18.34
C PRO A 50 -4.29 -12.59 17.46
N SER A 51 -3.61 -12.34 16.34
CA SER A 51 -3.82 -11.22 15.42
C SER A 51 -3.71 -11.71 13.98
N TYR A 52 -4.47 -11.10 13.08
CA TYR A 52 -4.54 -11.52 11.68
C TYR A 52 -3.41 -10.90 10.87
N PHE A 53 -2.69 -11.71 10.10
CA PHE A 53 -1.71 -11.21 9.15
C PHE A 53 -2.42 -10.58 7.94
N VAL A 54 -2.51 -9.25 7.91
CA VAL A 54 -3.31 -8.51 6.91
C VAL A 54 -2.49 -7.84 5.81
N SER A 55 -1.21 -7.55 6.04
CA SER A 55 -0.36 -6.93 5.02
C SER A 55 1.12 -7.08 5.36
N ALA A 56 2.00 -7.03 4.37
CA ALA A 56 3.45 -7.03 4.56
C ALA A 56 4.11 -5.93 3.71
N THR A 57 5.20 -5.38 4.22
CA THR A 57 5.99 -4.37 3.53
C THR A 57 7.47 -4.48 3.89
N TYR A 58 8.29 -3.56 3.40
CA TYR A 58 9.70 -3.42 3.73
C TYR A 58 9.98 -2.02 4.28
N ASN A 59 10.57 -1.94 5.46
CA ASN A 59 11.02 -0.68 6.02
C ASN A 59 12.50 -0.48 5.71
N GLY A 60 12.79 0.41 4.76
CA GLY A 60 14.16 0.69 4.32
C GLY A 60 15.05 1.41 5.34
N LYS A 61 14.48 2.06 6.38
CA LYS A 61 15.27 2.70 7.44
C LYS A 61 15.90 1.66 8.37
N VAL A 62 15.13 0.62 8.72
CA VAL A 62 15.60 -0.50 9.57
C VAL A 62 16.12 -1.70 8.78
N GLY A 63 15.88 -1.74 7.46
CA GLY A 63 16.38 -2.80 6.58
C GLY A 63 15.65 -4.14 6.75
N LYS A 64 14.37 -4.13 7.14
CA LYS A 64 13.63 -5.33 7.55
C LYS A 64 12.28 -5.47 6.88
N ALA A 65 11.83 -6.71 6.69
CA ALA A 65 10.44 -6.99 6.39
C ALA A 65 9.56 -6.61 7.59
N VAL A 66 8.36 -6.10 7.32
CA VAL A 66 7.40 -5.70 8.33
C VAL A 66 6.08 -6.38 8.05
N ILE A 67 5.56 -7.10 9.04
CA ILE A 67 4.26 -7.75 9.00
C ILE A 67 3.26 -6.87 9.76
N LYS A 68 2.16 -6.49 9.10
CA LYS A 68 1.03 -5.80 9.71
C LYS A 68 0.04 -6.83 10.25
N LEU A 69 -0.15 -6.81 11.56
CA LEU A 69 -1.01 -7.71 12.34
C LEU A 69 -2.24 -6.95 12.83
N TYR A 70 -3.44 -7.35 12.40
CA TYR A 70 -4.69 -6.78 12.90
C TYR A 70 -5.16 -7.54 14.15
N GLU A 71 -5.16 -6.88 15.30
CA GLU A 71 -5.65 -7.47 16.54
C GLU A 71 -7.16 -7.17 16.68
N PRO A 72 -8.01 -8.21 16.69
CA PRO A 72 -9.46 -8.04 16.52
C PRO A 72 -10.17 -7.42 17.72
N LEU A 73 -9.65 -7.53 18.95
CA LEU A 73 -10.33 -7.00 20.14
C LEU A 73 -10.13 -5.48 20.27
N SER A 74 -8.90 -5.01 20.11
CA SER A 74 -8.54 -3.59 20.11
C SER A 74 -8.91 -2.89 18.81
N GLY A 75 -9.06 -3.65 17.72
CA GLY A 75 -9.34 -3.09 16.41
C GLY A 75 -8.19 -2.22 15.89
N ARG A 76 -6.94 -2.61 16.15
CA ARG A 76 -5.72 -1.90 15.76
C ARG A 76 -4.80 -2.77 14.93
N ILE A 77 -3.91 -2.13 14.18
CA ILE A 77 -2.82 -2.80 13.47
C ILE A 77 -1.50 -2.61 14.23
N TYR A 78 -0.75 -3.70 14.36
CA TYR A 78 0.58 -3.72 14.93
C TYR A 78 1.62 -4.13 13.88
N PHE A 79 2.81 -3.57 13.97
CA PHE A 79 3.93 -3.81 13.07
C PHE A 79 4.94 -4.72 13.76
N TRP A 80 5.01 -5.96 13.30
CA TRP A 80 6.04 -6.87 13.69
C TRP A 80 7.20 -6.80 12.69
N TYR A 81 8.41 -6.53 13.18
CA TYR A 81 9.61 -6.43 12.35
C TYR A 81 10.36 -7.75 12.34
N ASP A 82 10.85 -8.14 11.16
CA ASP A 82 11.62 -9.38 11.03
C ASP A 82 12.82 -9.42 11.99
N ASN A 83 13.00 -10.59 12.59
CA ASN A 83 14.11 -10.91 13.47
C ASN A 83 14.91 -12.14 13.01
N SER A 84 14.61 -12.76 11.84
CA SER A 84 15.41 -13.90 11.34
C SER A 84 16.66 -13.50 10.58
N GLY A 85 16.82 -12.21 10.27
CA GLY A 85 17.95 -11.74 9.45
C GLY A 85 17.79 -12.08 7.97
N HIS A 86 16.54 -12.27 7.51
CA HIS A 86 16.28 -12.52 6.09
C HIS A 86 16.74 -11.31 5.28
N LYS A 87 17.35 -11.57 4.11
CA LYS A 87 17.90 -10.54 3.22
C LYS A 87 17.38 -10.71 1.79
N PRO A 88 17.26 -9.62 1.01
CA PRO A 88 16.93 -9.70 -0.41
C PRO A 88 17.96 -10.51 -1.18
N TYR A 89 17.53 -11.28 -2.18
CA TYR A 89 18.44 -12.05 -3.02
C TYR A 89 17.90 -12.23 -4.45
N CYS A 90 18.74 -12.78 -5.33
CA CYS A 90 18.34 -13.41 -6.59
C CYS A 90 19.26 -14.60 -6.88
N TYR A 91 18.87 -15.46 -7.82
CA TYR A 91 19.68 -16.63 -8.20
C TYR A 91 20.30 -16.48 -9.59
N THR A 92 21.38 -17.21 -9.86
CA THR A 92 21.99 -17.33 -11.19
C THR A 92 22.60 -18.71 -11.42
N ASN A 93 22.77 -19.08 -12.70
CA ASN A 93 23.45 -20.32 -13.12
C ASN A 93 24.98 -20.22 -13.06
N LEU A 94 25.53 -19.03 -12.85
CA LEU A 94 26.97 -18.82 -12.73
C LEU A 94 27.47 -19.25 -11.36
N SER A 95 28.69 -19.77 -11.29
CA SER A 95 29.38 -20.09 -10.04
C SER A 95 29.89 -18.83 -9.33
N PRO A 96 30.18 -18.88 -8.01
CA PRO A 96 30.76 -17.74 -7.30
C PRO A 96 32.06 -17.23 -7.94
N LEU A 97 32.94 -18.14 -8.40
CA LEU A 97 34.21 -17.78 -9.06
C LEU A 97 34.00 -17.03 -10.38
N GLU A 98 32.94 -17.36 -11.12
CA GLU A 98 32.56 -16.64 -12.33
C GLU A 98 32.00 -15.25 -12.02
N LEU A 99 31.21 -15.12 -10.95
CA LEU A 99 30.64 -13.86 -10.51
C LEU A 99 31.69 -12.90 -9.94
N GLU A 100 32.72 -13.41 -9.27
CA GLU A 100 33.84 -12.63 -8.75
C GLU A 100 34.62 -11.88 -9.84
N LYS A 101 34.58 -12.36 -11.09
CA LYS A 101 35.18 -11.68 -12.25
C LYS A 101 34.41 -10.42 -12.67
N ILE A 102 33.17 -10.25 -12.20
CA ILE A 102 32.32 -9.12 -12.54
C ILE A 102 32.59 -7.97 -11.56
N ASP A 103 33.55 -7.12 -11.92
CA ASP A 103 33.98 -5.96 -11.11
C ASP A 103 32.83 -5.07 -10.63
N ARG A 104 31.86 -4.79 -11.51
CA ARG A 104 30.70 -3.95 -11.21
C ARG A 104 29.77 -4.60 -10.17
N LEU A 105 29.69 -5.92 -10.12
CA LEU A 105 28.92 -6.67 -9.13
C LEU A 105 29.63 -6.64 -7.77
N MET A 106 30.93 -6.98 -7.74
CA MET A 106 31.71 -7.05 -6.51
C MET A 106 31.85 -5.69 -5.82
N LYS A 107 31.87 -4.61 -6.59
CA LYS A 107 31.91 -3.22 -6.09
C LYS A 107 30.52 -2.62 -5.86
N HIS A 108 29.44 -3.38 -6.11
CA HIS A 108 28.08 -2.84 -5.97
C HIS A 108 27.78 -2.55 -4.49
N PRO A 109 27.31 -1.33 -4.12
CA PRO A 109 27.15 -0.94 -2.71
C PRO A 109 26.15 -1.82 -1.95
N GLY A 110 25.12 -2.30 -2.65
CA GLY A 110 24.11 -3.20 -2.11
C GLY A 110 24.46 -4.69 -2.19
N PHE A 111 25.62 -5.08 -2.71
CA PHE A 111 26.07 -6.48 -2.67
C PHE A 111 26.47 -6.86 -1.22
N ASP A 112 26.14 -8.09 -0.82
CA ASP A 112 26.46 -8.64 0.49
C ASP A 112 27.44 -9.82 0.36
N HIS A 113 26.97 -10.97 -0.15
CA HIS A 113 27.78 -12.18 -0.36
C HIS A 113 27.08 -13.16 -1.32
N PHE A 114 27.75 -14.28 -1.59
CA PHE A 114 27.21 -15.41 -2.35
C PHE A 114 26.95 -16.62 -1.45
N GLU A 115 25.86 -17.34 -1.72
CA GLU A 115 25.56 -18.65 -1.14
C GLU A 115 25.33 -19.66 -2.27
N ILE A 116 25.63 -20.93 -2.06
CA ILE A 116 25.27 -22.01 -3.00
C ILE A 116 24.08 -22.75 -2.42
N GLU A 117 23.01 -22.84 -3.19
CA GLU A 117 21.79 -23.57 -2.81
C GLU A 117 21.45 -24.64 -3.85
N GLU A 118 20.82 -25.72 -3.39
CA GLU A 118 20.21 -26.72 -4.26
C GLU A 118 18.74 -26.35 -4.48
N LYS A 119 18.31 -26.31 -5.75
CA LYS A 119 16.94 -26.06 -6.19
C LYS A 119 16.51 -27.15 -7.15
N ILE A 120 15.22 -27.28 -7.39
CA ILE A 120 14.71 -28.19 -8.43
C ILE A 120 14.58 -27.42 -9.74
N ASP A 121 15.09 -28.01 -10.83
CA ASP A 121 14.75 -27.60 -12.18
C ASP A 121 13.42 -28.26 -12.56
N PRO A 122 12.32 -27.52 -12.64
CA PRO A 122 10.99 -28.09 -12.87
C PRO A 122 10.81 -28.66 -14.29
N LEU A 123 11.67 -28.31 -15.26
CA LEU A 123 11.58 -28.85 -16.62
C LEU A 123 12.26 -30.21 -16.76
N LEU A 124 13.34 -30.41 -16.00
CA LEU A 124 14.15 -31.63 -16.04
C LEU A 124 13.93 -32.54 -14.84
N ASP A 125 13.09 -32.11 -13.90
CA ASP A 125 12.76 -32.80 -12.64
C ASP A 125 14.00 -33.32 -11.91
N ARG A 126 14.97 -32.42 -11.70
CA ARG A 126 16.25 -32.76 -11.06
C ARG A 126 16.77 -31.64 -10.18
N PRO A 127 17.54 -31.97 -9.12
CA PRO A 127 18.26 -30.97 -8.36
C PRO A 127 19.33 -30.30 -9.23
N VAL A 128 19.43 -28.98 -9.09
CA VAL A 128 20.44 -28.13 -9.70
C VAL A 128 21.06 -27.25 -8.62
N LYS A 129 22.37 -27.08 -8.68
CA LYS A 129 23.07 -26.11 -7.83
C LYS A 129 23.01 -24.75 -8.49
N VAL A 130 22.55 -23.76 -7.74
CA VAL A 130 22.46 -22.37 -8.17
C VAL A 130 23.22 -21.49 -7.19
N THR A 131 23.75 -20.37 -7.70
CA THR A 131 24.36 -19.36 -6.82
C THR A 131 23.31 -18.33 -6.45
N LYS A 132 23.09 -18.18 -5.15
CA LYS A 132 22.28 -17.13 -4.56
C LYS A 132 23.14 -15.91 -4.30
N ILE A 133 22.68 -14.76 -4.75
CA ILE A 133 23.36 -13.48 -4.60
C ILE A 133 22.56 -12.68 -3.59
N VAL A 134 23.11 -12.56 -2.38
CA VAL A 134 22.48 -11.84 -1.28
C VAL A 134 22.82 -10.37 -1.38
N ALA A 135 21.82 -9.51 -1.18
CA ALA A 135 21.94 -8.07 -1.21
C ALA A 135 21.52 -7.45 0.12
N LYS A 136 21.98 -6.22 0.37
CA LYS A 136 21.67 -5.44 1.58
C LYS A 136 20.30 -4.77 1.51
N ASP A 137 19.80 -4.52 0.31
CA ASP A 137 18.52 -3.85 0.09
C ASP A 137 17.81 -4.34 -1.19
N PRO A 138 16.47 -4.32 -1.24
CA PRO A 138 15.71 -4.77 -2.41
C PRO A 138 15.99 -3.97 -3.69
N LEU A 139 16.38 -2.69 -3.57
CA LEU A 139 16.62 -1.84 -4.74
C LEU A 139 17.90 -2.26 -5.46
N ALA A 140 18.87 -2.85 -4.75
CA ALA A 140 20.07 -3.43 -5.32
C ALA A 140 19.79 -4.61 -6.27
N ILE A 141 18.76 -5.43 -5.99
CA ILE A 141 18.41 -6.57 -6.84
C ILE A 141 17.75 -6.11 -8.15
N GLY A 142 16.74 -5.23 -8.09
CA GLY A 142 15.96 -4.88 -9.29
C GLY A 142 15.06 -3.66 -9.18
N GLY A 143 15.24 -2.82 -8.17
CA GLY A 143 14.34 -1.69 -7.88
C GLY A 143 14.66 -0.39 -8.61
N ARG A 144 15.81 -0.31 -9.31
CA ARG A 144 16.21 0.88 -10.09
C ARG A 144 16.05 0.61 -11.60
N PRO A 145 15.92 1.67 -12.43
CA PRO A 145 15.80 1.51 -13.88
C PRO A 145 17.01 0.84 -14.54
N LYS A 146 18.21 1.01 -13.98
CA LYS A 146 19.48 0.44 -14.46
C LYS A 146 20.46 0.25 -13.30
N GLY A 147 21.47 -0.58 -13.53
CA GLY A 147 22.58 -0.79 -12.61
C GLY A 147 22.22 -1.61 -11.38
N CYS A 148 21.15 -2.40 -11.44
CA CYS A 148 20.84 -3.38 -10.41
C CYS A 148 21.61 -4.67 -10.68
N ILE A 149 21.81 -5.48 -9.64
CA ILE A 149 22.50 -6.78 -9.70
C ILE A 149 21.92 -7.65 -10.83
N ARG A 150 20.59 -7.69 -10.99
CA ARG A 150 19.95 -8.50 -12.04
C ARG A 150 20.27 -8.07 -13.48
N ASP A 151 20.62 -6.79 -13.67
CA ASP A 151 20.96 -6.23 -14.98
C ASP A 151 22.47 -6.40 -15.20
N ILE A 152 23.27 -6.21 -14.14
CA ILE A 152 24.73 -6.26 -14.18
C ILE A 152 25.25 -7.62 -14.65
N ILE A 153 24.71 -8.70 -14.09
CA ILE A 153 25.19 -10.07 -14.34
C ILE A 153 25.13 -10.43 -15.83
N PRO A 154 23.97 -10.38 -16.52
CA PRO A 154 23.90 -10.72 -17.93
C PRO A 154 24.59 -9.69 -18.84
N GLU A 155 24.72 -8.42 -18.42
CA GLU A 155 25.39 -7.38 -19.21
C GLU A 155 26.91 -7.53 -19.23
N ASP A 156 27.52 -7.94 -18.11
CA ASP A 156 28.98 -7.87 -17.94
C ASP A 156 29.65 -9.23 -17.98
N PHE A 157 28.99 -10.31 -17.55
CA PHE A 157 29.60 -11.63 -17.56
C PHE A 157 30.15 -12.04 -18.94
N PRO A 158 29.42 -11.85 -20.06
CA PRO A 158 29.95 -12.18 -21.40
C PRO A 158 31.25 -11.46 -21.78
N LYS A 159 31.55 -10.31 -21.15
CA LYS A 159 32.74 -9.50 -21.44
C LYS A 159 33.97 -9.97 -20.65
N VAL A 160 33.75 -10.67 -19.54
CA VAL A 160 34.81 -11.14 -18.62
C VAL A 160 34.98 -12.65 -18.64
N SER A 161 34.10 -13.37 -19.34
CA SER A 161 34.21 -14.82 -19.55
C SER A 161 35.40 -15.15 -20.46
N GLU A 162 36.15 -16.19 -20.11
CA GLU A 162 37.27 -16.71 -20.91
C GLU A 162 36.78 -17.41 -22.18
N THR A 163 35.57 -17.95 -22.14
CA THR A 163 34.89 -18.56 -23.29
C THR A 163 33.78 -17.62 -23.79
N PRO A 164 33.55 -17.52 -25.11
CA PRO A 164 32.42 -16.78 -25.65
C PRO A 164 31.10 -17.36 -25.14
N VAL A 165 30.39 -16.61 -24.30
CA VAL A 165 29.08 -16.97 -23.76
C VAL A 165 28.05 -15.98 -24.30
N ALA A 166 27.01 -16.50 -24.94
CA ALA A 166 25.87 -15.69 -25.36
C ALA A 166 25.16 -15.12 -24.12
N ALA A 167 24.76 -13.85 -24.16
CA ALA A 167 24.11 -13.19 -23.01
C ALA A 167 22.84 -13.93 -22.57
N GLU A 168 22.15 -14.58 -23.51
CA GLU A 168 20.93 -15.37 -23.28
C GLU A 168 21.20 -16.63 -22.45
N ALA A 169 22.43 -17.14 -22.41
CA ALA A 169 22.82 -18.28 -21.58
C ALA A 169 23.05 -17.89 -20.11
N VAL A 170 23.22 -16.60 -19.81
CA VAL A 170 23.36 -16.07 -18.45
C VAL A 170 21.97 -15.82 -17.89
N LYS A 171 21.57 -16.62 -16.91
CA LYS A 171 20.25 -16.54 -16.29
C LYS A 171 20.33 -15.86 -14.94
N VAL A 172 19.35 -14.99 -14.68
CA VAL A 172 19.08 -14.45 -13.36
C VAL A 172 17.63 -14.75 -13.03
N TRP A 173 17.40 -15.53 -11.99
CA TRP A 173 16.07 -15.95 -11.54
C TRP A 173 15.64 -15.23 -10.27
N GLU A 174 14.33 -15.22 -10.01
CA GLU A 174 13.68 -14.59 -8.84
C GLU A 174 13.96 -13.09 -8.63
N SER A 175 14.67 -12.42 -9.55
CA SER A 175 15.07 -11.01 -9.48
C SER A 175 13.96 -9.98 -9.77
N LYS A 176 12.72 -10.45 -9.92
CA LYS A 176 11.52 -9.63 -10.17
C LYS A 176 10.44 -9.83 -9.10
N ILE A 177 10.72 -10.62 -8.07
CA ILE A 177 9.83 -10.82 -6.94
C ILE A 177 10.02 -9.63 -5.99
N LYS A 178 8.92 -9.04 -5.49
CA LYS A 178 9.06 -7.98 -4.48
C LYS A 178 9.59 -8.59 -3.19
N TYR A 179 10.46 -7.88 -2.49
CA TYR A 179 11.13 -8.43 -1.31
C TYR A 179 10.19 -9.00 -0.25
N TYR A 180 9.11 -8.29 0.11
CA TYR A 180 8.16 -8.79 1.10
C TYR A 180 7.46 -10.09 0.64
N GLN A 181 7.35 -10.36 -0.67
CA GLN A 181 6.78 -11.61 -1.18
C GLN A 181 7.79 -12.76 -1.04
N SER A 182 9.06 -12.54 -1.41
CA SER A 182 10.13 -13.52 -1.17
C SER A 182 10.22 -13.85 0.32
N TYR A 183 10.17 -12.84 1.20
CA TYR A 183 10.10 -13.06 2.64
C TYR A 183 8.93 -13.94 3.08
N ILE A 184 7.72 -13.68 2.58
CA ILE A 184 6.52 -14.50 2.88
C ILE A 184 6.73 -15.94 2.41
N TYR A 185 7.26 -16.15 1.21
CA TYR A 185 7.49 -17.48 0.64
C TYR A 185 8.51 -18.27 1.47
N ASP A 186 9.67 -17.68 1.73
CA ASP A 186 10.77 -18.35 2.43
C ASP A 186 10.44 -18.63 3.90
N ARG A 187 9.68 -17.72 4.54
CA ARG A 187 9.17 -17.91 5.91
C ARG A 187 7.89 -18.75 5.96
N ARG A 188 7.35 -19.17 4.82
CA ARG A 188 6.10 -19.93 4.68
C ARG A 188 4.93 -19.28 5.44
N LEU A 189 4.86 -17.95 5.41
CA LEU A 189 3.79 -17.20 6.06
C LEU A 189 2.54 -17.21 5.20
N LEU A 190 1.38 -17.19 5.85
CA LEU A 190 0.07 -17.30 5.21
C LEU A 190 -0.73 -16.03 5.51
N PRO A 191 -0.73 -15.04 4.60
CA PRO A 191 -1.58 -13.86 4.72
C PRO A 191 -3.05 -14.26 4.89
N GLY A 192 -3.75 -13.63 5.82
CA GLY A 192 -5.12 -13.94 6.19
C GLY A 192 -5.26 -14.88 7.39
N LEU A 193 -4.21 -15.62 7.77
CA LEU A 193 -4.24 -16.46 8.97
C LEU A 193 -3.86 -15.69 10.24
N VAL A 194 -4.03 -16.38 11.37
CA VAL A 194 -3.83 -15.83 12.72
C VAL A 194 -2.43 -16.17 13.22
N TYR A 195 -1.75 -15.14 13.73
CA TYR A 195 -0.43 -15.21 14.34
C TYR A 195 -0.44 -14.48 15.68
N GLU A 196 0.43 -14.87 16.58
CA GLU A 196 0.70 -14.14 17.82
C GLU A 196 2.19 -13.76 17.86
N VAL A 197 2.52 -12.76 18.66
CA VAL A 197 3.92 -12.48 18.98
C VAL A 197 4.19 -13.04 20.36
N LYS A 198 5.19 -13.92 20.49
CA LYS A 198 5.63 -14.52 21.74
C LYS A 198 7.12 -14.28 21.93
N ASN A 199 7.49 -13.54 22.97
CA ASN A 199 8.87 -13.12 23.24
C ASN A 199 9.55 -12.53 21.98
N GLY A 200 8.83 -11.66 21.27
CA GLY A 200 9.27 -10.99 20.05
C GLY A 200 9.23 -11.86 18.77
N ASN A 201 8.86 -13.14 18.85
CA ASN A 201 8.79 -14.04 17.69
C ASN A 201 7.37 -14.17 17.16
N LEU A 202 7.20 -14.12 15.84
CA LEU A 202 5.93 -14.37 15.17
C LEU A 202 5.67 -15.89 15.13
N VAL A 203 4.55 -16.32 15.72
CA VAL A 203 4.15 -17.73 15.82
C VAL A 203 2.74 -17.90 15.27
N GLN A 204 2.51 -18.90 14.42
CA GLN A 204 1.17 -19.20 13.91
C GLN A 204 0.28 -19.75 15.03
N VAL A 205 -0.95 -19.26 15.10
CA VAL A 205 -1.96 -19.71 16.06
C VAL A 205 -2.89 -20.70 15.38
N PHE A 206 -3.07 -21.86 16.00
CA PHE A 206 -3.98 -22.89 15.52
C PHE A 206 -5.30 -22.84 16.30
N LEU A 207 -6.40 -22.61 15.59
CA LEU A 207 -7.73 -22.54 16.19
C LEU A 207 -8.35 -23.93 16.18
N GLU A 208 -8.59 -24.52 17.36
CA GLU A 208 -9.00 -25.92 17.49
C GLU A 208 -10.25 -26.27 16.66
N GLU A 209 -11.26 -25.40 16.64
CA GLU A 209 -12.48 -25.64 15.86
C GLU A 209 -12.21 -25.64 14.34
N ALA A 210 -11.35 -24.74 13.85
CA ALA A 210 -10.96 -24.73 12.44
C ALA A 210 -10.09 -25.96 12.10
N GLU A 211 -9.13 -26.31 12.97
CA GLU A 211 -8.24 -27.46 12.75
C GLU A 211 -8.99 -28.80 12.76
N LYS A 212 -10.09 -28.92 13.52
CA LYS A 212 -10.99 -30.09 13.42
C LYS A 212 -11.53 -30.25 11.99
N MET A 213 -12.00 -29.16 11.37
CA MET A 213 -12.52 -29.19 10.00
C MET A 213 -11.40 -29.45 8.98
N VAL A 214 -10.24 -28.79 9.15
CA VAL A 214 -9.05 -29.03 8.32
C VAL A 214 -8.67 -30.51 8.31
N ARG A 215 -8.64 -31.16 9.47
CA ARG A 215 -8.36 -32.61 9.57
C ARG A 215 -9.40 -33.47 8.84
N GLN A 216 -10.68 -33.08 8.84
CA GLN A 216 -11.72 -33.78 8.08
C GLN A 216 -11.54 -33.63 6.57
N ILE A 217 -11.22 -32.41 6.11
CA ILE A 217 -10.95 -32.13 4.70
C ILE A 217 -9.73 -32.94 4.23
N VAL A 218 -8.61 -32.83 4.94
CA VAL A 218 -7.37 -33.56 4.63
C VAL A 218 -7.62 -35.07 4.63
N GLY A 219 -8.38 -35.60 5.58
CA GLY A 219 -8.73 -37.02 5.67
C GLY A 219 -9.58 -37.56 4.50
N THR A 220 -10.14 -36.67 3.66
CA THR A 220 -10.85 -37.04 2.42
C THR A 220 -9.89 -37.38 1.29
N PHE A 221 -8.67 -36.84 1.30
CA PHE A 221 -7.65 -37.00 0.25
C PHE A 221 -6.69 -38.15 0.57
N LYS A 222 -7.20 -39.38 0.66
CA LYS A 222 -6.42 -40.56 1.10
C LYS A 222 -5.30 -40.99 0.14
N ASP A 223 -5.47 -40.69 -1.14
CA ASP A 223 -4.53 -41.09 -2.20
C ASP A 223 -3.56 -39.95 -2.60
N ALA A 224 -3.61 -38.82 -1.89
CA ALA A 224 -2.74 -37.68 -2.16
C ALA A 224 -1.28 -37.98 -1.76
N THR A 225 -0.36 -37.49 -2.57
CA THR A 225 1.08 -37.49 -2.29
C THR A 225 1.41 -36.56 -1.11
N ALA A 226 2.60 -36.72 -0.54
CA ALA A 226 3.05 -35.86 0.56
C ALA A 226 3.10 -34.36 0.18
N GLU A 227 3.47 -34.05 -1.06
CA GLU A 227 3.48 -32.68 -1.59
C GLU A 227 2.06 -32.12 -1.74
N GLU A 228 1.15 -32.91 -2.31
CA GLU A 228 -0.25 -32.50 -2.42
C GLU A 228 -0.89 -32.27 -1.05
N LEU A 229 -0.57 -33.11 -0.06
CA LEU A 229 -1.08 -32.95 1.30
C LEU A 229 -0.63 -31.64 1.95
N GLU A 230 0.61 -31.18 1.73
CA GLU A 230 1.10 -29.89 2.23
C GLU A 230 0.25 -28.73 1.67
N HIS A 231 -0.05 -28.75 0.38
CA HIS A 231 -0.89 -27.74 -0.28
C HIS A 231 -2.35 -27.83 0.15
N ILE A 232 -2.92 -29.03 0.23
CA ILE A 232 -4.30 -29.26 0.69
C ILE A 232 -4.47 -28.72 2.11
N GLU A 233 -3.53 -29.02 3.01
CA GLU A 233 -3.57 -28.55 4.39
C GLU A 233 -3.47 -27.02 4.47
N GLN A 234 -2.57 -26.41 3.70
CA GLN A 234 -2.45 -24.95 3.61
C GLN A 234 -3.74 -24.29 3.10
N TRP A 235 -4.33 -24.81 2.02
CA TRP A 235 -5.55 -24.27 1.45
C TRP A 235 -6.76 -24.49 2.34
N ALA A 236 -6.90 -25.66 2.95
CA ALA A 236 -7.95 -25.97 3.91
C ALA A 236 -7.93 -24.97 5.06
N ARG A 237 -6.75 -24.63 5.60
CA ARG A 237 -6.64 -23.58 6.64
C ARG A 237 -7.12 -22.23 6.15
N LEU A 238 -6.70 -21.79 4.96
CA LEU A 238 -7.12 -20.50 4.40
C LEU A 238 -8.63 -20.41 4.16
N LEU A 239 -9.30 -21.54 3.91
CA LEU A 239 -10.74 -21.61 3.69
C LEU A 239 -11.54 -21.70 4.99
N GLU A 240 -11.05 -22.45 5.98
CA GLU A 240 -11.79 -22.75 7.21
C GLU A 240 -11.54 -21.75 8.35
N TYR A 241 -10.42 -21.02 8.31
CA TYR A 241 -10.14 -20.04 9.36
C TYR A 241 -11.12 -18.85 9.27
N PRO A 242 -11.67 -18.41 10.41
CA PRO A 242 -12.67 -17.36 10.42
C PRO A 242 -12.08 -16.01 10.05
N ALA A 243 -12.73 -15.30 9.13
CA ALA A 243 -12.43 -13.90 8.87
C ALA A 243 -12.82 -13.03 10.08
N PRO A 244 -11.98 -12.08 10.52
CA PRO A 244 -12.33 -11.21 11.62
C PRO A 244 -13.35 -10.17 11.17
N LYS A 245 -14.03 -9.56 12.15
CA LYS A 245 -14.75 -8.32 11.90
C LYS A 245 -13.74 -7.19 11.84
N PHE A 246 -13.63 -6.55 10.68
CA PHE A 246 -12.70 -5.43 10.49
C PHE A 246 -13.32 -4.10 10.94
N ARG A 247 -12.55 -3.34 11.74
CA ARG A 247 -12.81 -1.92 11.98
C ARG A 247 -12.32 -1.10 10.79
N TYR A 248 -13.20 -0.45 10.03
CA TYR A 248 -12.83 0.30 8.83
C TYR A 248 -13.60 1.62 8.72
N ALA A 249 -13.05 2.57 7.97
CA ALA A 249 -13.75 3.78 7.56
C ALA A 249 -13.77 3.88 6.04
N ALA A 250 -14.95 4.05 5.45
CA ALA A 250 -15.08 4.49 4.07
C ALA A 250 -14.99 6.02 4.00
N ILE A 251 -14.19 6.55 3.09
CA ILE A 251 -13.95 7.99 2.93
C ILE A 251 -14.10 8.39 1.47
N ASP A 252 -14.76 9.52 1.24
CA ASP A 252 -14.95 10.14 -0.08
C ASP A 252 -14.84 11.67 0.07
N ILE A 253 -14.17 12.33 -0.88
CA ILE A 253 -13.96 13.78 -0.87
C ILE A 253 -14.68 14.47 -2.02
N GLU A 254 -15.16 15.68 -1.75
CA GLU A 254 -15.66 16.57 -2.80
C GLU A 254 -14.83 17.85 -2.89
N VAL A 255 -14.44 18.18 -4.11
CA VAL A 255 -13.54 19.29 -4.44
C VAL A 255 -14.30 20.32 -5.27
N GLN A 256 -14.19 21.59 -4.88
CA GLN A 256 -14.85 22.68 -5.61
C GLN A 256 -14.07 23.04 -6.88
N SER A 257 -14.37 22.35 -7.98
CA SER A 257 -13.83 22.71 -9.30
C SER A 257 -14.52 23.98 -9.85
N PRO A 258 -13.78 24.94 -10.44
CA PRO A 258 -14.36 26.12 -11.07
C PRO A 258 -15.09 25.79 -12.38
N ILE A 259 -14.76 24.65 -13.01
CA ILE A 259 -15.41 24.19 -14.25
C ILE A 259 -16.12 22.87 -13.91
N PRO A 260 -17.47 22.85 -13.86
CA PRO A 260 -18.22 21.67 -13.40
C PRO A 260 -17.93 20.37 -14.16
N THR A 261 -17.60 20.48 -15.45
CA THR A 261 -17.33 19.32 -16.33
C THR A 261 -15.88 18.84 -16.28
N ARG A 262 -15.00 19.53 -15.56
CA ARG A 262 -13.57 19.21 -15.50
C ARG A 262 -13.19 18.64 -14.15
N MET A 263 -12.75 17.39 -14.15
CA MET A 263 -12.15 16.75 -12.99
C MET A 263 -10.82 17.44 -12.63
N PRO A 264 -10.65 17.89 -11.38
CA PRO A 264 -9.37 18.44 -10.91
C PRO A 264 -8.22 17.45 -11.06
N ASP A 265 -7.00 17.92 -11.30
CA ASP A 265 -5.82 17.05 -11.27
C ASP A 265 -5.40 16.82 -9.80
N PRO A 266 -5.45 15.58 -9.28
CA PRO A 266 -5.10 15.27 -7.90
C PRO A 266 -3.61 15.43 -7.59
N ARG A 267 -2.73 15.46 -8.61
CA ARG A 267 -1.30 15.76 -8.43
C ARG A 267 -1.05 17.25 -8.24
N LEU A 268 -1.87 18.08 -8.88
CA LEU A 268 -1.78 19.52 -8.72
C LEU A 268 -2.54 19.98 -7.49
N ALA A 269 -3.67 19.37 -7.14
CA ALA A 269 -4.49 19.71 -5.97
C ALA A 269 -4.75 21.22 -5.82
N GLU A 270 -5.21 21.88 -6.90
CA GLU A 270 -5.33 23.34 -7.00
C GLU A 270 -6.51 23.92 -6.23
N TYR A 271 -7.59 23.16 -6.12
CA TYR A 271 -8.88 23.64 -5.64
C TYR A 271 -9.17 23.17 -4.21
N PRO A 272 -10.05 23.86 -3.47
CA PRO A 272 -10.33 23.49 -2.10
C PRO A 272 -11.20 22.24 -2.00
N ILE A 273 -10.87 21.40 -1.01
CA ILE A 273 -11.73 20.32 -0.52
C ILE A 273 -12.85 20.97 0.29
N VAL A 274 -14.09 20.75 -0.12
CA VAL A 274 -15.27 21.41 0.47
C VAL A 274 -16.12 20.49 1.33
N CYS A 275 -16.06 19.19 1.07
CA CYS A 275 -16.76 18.18 1.85
C CYS A 275 -15.92 16.91 1.91
N VAL A 276 -15.98 16.21 3.04
CA VAL A 276 -15.48 14.85 3.19
C VAL A 276 -16.53 14.04 3.94
N SER A 277 -16.99 12.95 3.33
CA SER A 277 -17.89 12.00 3.96
C SER A 277 -17.11 10.85 4.57
N ILE A 278 -17.51 10.41 5.76
CA ILE A 278 -16.83 9.36 6.52
C ILE A 278 -17.88 8.41 7.08
N TYR A 279 -17.77 7.14 6.72
CA TYR A 279 -18.62 6.06 7.21
C TYR A 279 -17.78 4.99 7.91
N GLY A 280 -17.85 4.95 9.23
CA GLY A 280 -17.16 3.97 10.08
C GLY A 280 -17.98 2.69 10.26
N SER A 281 -17.31 1.54 10.28
CA SER A 281 -17.94 0.25 10.59
C SER A 281 -18.37 0.10 12.05
N ASP A 282 -17.96 1.02 12.91
CA ASP A 282 -18.40 1.21 14.29
C ASP A 282 -19.69 2.07 14.40
N GLY A 283 -20.32 2.40 13.27
CA GLY A 283 -21.56 3.16 13.20
C GLY A 283 -21.36 4.67 13.14
N GLN A 284 -20.13 5.18 13.15
CA GLN A 284 -19.87 6.61 12.99
C GLN A 284 -20.20 7.07 11.57
N LYS A 285 -21.09 8.05 11.44
CA LYS A 285 -21.42 8.71 10.16
C LYS A 285 -21.14 10.19 10.30
N ARG A 286 -20.10 10.68 9.64
CA ARG A 286 -19.64 12.07 9.77
C ARG A 286 -19.53 12.71 8.39
N VAL A 287 -19.91 13.98 8.32
CA VAL A 287 -19.69 14.82 7.14
C VAL A 287 -18.93 16.07 7.58
N LEU A 288 -17.72 16.24 7.07
CA LEU A 288 -16.85 17.36 7.38
C LEU A 288 -17.02 18.42 6.28
N LEU A 289 -17.53 19.60 6.62
CA LEU A 289 -17.83 20.66 5.67
C LEU A 289 -16.94 21.87 5.87
N LEU A 290 -16.38 22.39 4.77
CA LEU A 290 -15.70 23.67 4.77
C LEU A 290 -16.73 24.81 4.72
N LYS A 291 -16.65 25.77 5.65
CA LYS A 291 -17.48 26.97 5.59
C LYS A 291 -17.06 27.85 4.42
N ARG A 292 -18.03 28.14 3.54
CA ARG A 292 -17.91 28.97 2.33
C ARG A 292 -18.79 30.21 2.48
N GLY A 293 -18.24 31.38 2.16
CA GLY A 293 -19.00 32.64 2.17
C GLY A 293 -20.15 32.61 1.17
N GLY A 294 -21.33 33.07 1.58
CA GLY A 294 -22.51 33.17 0.70
C GLY A 294 -23.27 31.86 0.46
N VAL A 295 -22.84 30.73 1.05
CA VAL A 295 -23.56 29.46 0.98
C VAL A 295 -24.50 29.32 2.18
N ARG A 296 -25.77 28.99 1.92
CA ARG A 296 -26.80 28.75 2.95
C ARG A 296 -26.85 27.27 3.35
N GLU A 297 -27.44 26.99 4.52
CA GLU A 297 -27.61 25.63 5.05
C GLU A 297 -28.38 24.72 4.08
N GLY A 298 -29.54 25.17 3.58
CA GLY A 298 -30.43 24.35 2.75
C GLY A 298 -31.63 23.81 3.55
N ALA A 299 -32.45 22.98 2.92
CA ALA A 299 -33.70 22.46 3.50
C ALA A 299 -33.72 20.92 3.62
N ASP A 300 -32.69 20.23 3.12
CA ASP A 300 -32.60 18.78 3.20
C ASP A 300 -32.42 18.33 4.64
N ARG A 301 -33.14 17.28 5.02
CA ARG A 301 -33.01 16.63 6.32
C ARG A 301 -32.12 15.40 6.17
N LEU A 302 -30.96 15.43 6.82
CA LEU A 302 -30.10 14.26 6.93
C LEU A 302 -30.65 13.30 8.01
N PRO A 303 -30.31 12.00 7.92
CA PRO A 303 -30.58 11.05 9.00
C PRO A 303 -30.02 11.54 10.34
N ALA A 304 -30.75 11.26 11.43
CA ALA A 304 -30.42 11.77 12.76
C ALA A 304 -29.08 11.25 13.31
N ASP A 305 -28.58 10.15 12.77
CA ASP A 305 -27.31 9.52 13.12
C ASP A 305 -26.11 10.06 12.30
N VAL A 306 -26.34 10.98 11.36
CA VAL A 306 -25.29 11.69 10.62
C VAL A 306 -24.87 12.95 11.37
N LYS A 307 -23.60 13.03 11.75
CA LYS A 307 -23.00 14.19 12.41
C LYS A 307 -22.30 15.10 11.40
N ILE A 308 -22.79 16.33 11.28
CA ILE A 308 -22.16 17.36 10.45
C ILE A 308 -21.16 18.15 11.30
N GLU A 309 -19.95 18.35 10.79
CA GLU A 309 -18.90 19.13 11.44
C GLU A 309 -18.43 20.23 10.49
N TYR A 310 -18.55 21.48 10.93
CA TYR A 310 -18.17 22.65 10.14
C TYR A 310 -16.76 23.13 10.49
N PHE A 311 -15.96 23.39 9.46
CA PHE A 311 -14.58 23.87 9.60
C PHE A 311 -14.43 25.27 8.99
N ASP A 312 -13.79 26.18 9.73
CA ASP A 312 -13.53 27.55 9.25
C ASP A 312 -12.33 27.65 8.30
N SER A 313 -11.50 26.60 8.21
CA SER A 313 -10.38 26.52 7.28
C SER A 313 -10.19 25.11 6.74
N GLU A 314 -9.72 25.02 5.49
CA GLU A 314 -9.45 23.74 4.82
C GLU A 314 -8.33 22.96 5.52
N GLU A 315 -7.32 23.66 6.06
CA GLU A 315 -6.25 23.02 6.82
C GLU A 315 -6.79 22.22 8.02
N LYS A 316 -7.74 22.78 8.77
CA LYS A 316 -8.38 22.09 9.91
C LYS A 316 -9.22 20.89 9.46
N LEU A 317 -9.92 21.03 8.34
CA LEU A 317 -10.69 19.94 7.73
C LEU A 317 -9.74 18.79 7.35
N VAL A 318 -8.65 19.08 6.63
CA VAL A 318 -7.66 18.07 6.23
C VAL A 318 -7.01 17.41 7.45
N ARG A 319 -6.70 18.15 8.51
CA ARG A 319 -6.23 17.58 9.79
C ARG A 319 -7.25 16.60 10.38
N ALA A 320 -8.53 16.97 10.41
CA ALA A 320 -9.58 16.09 10.92
C ALA A 320 -9.73 14.80 10.10
N VAL A 321 -9.51 14.85 8.78
CA VAL A 321 -9.44 13.65 7.95
C VAL A 321 -8.23 12.78 8.32
N PHE A 322 -7.07 13.40 8.54
CA PHE A 322 -5.87 12.66 8.92
C PHE A 322 -6.01 11.96 10.27
N GLU A 323 -6.74 12.53 11.24
CA GLU A 323 -7.07 11.83 12.48
C GLU A 323 -7.80 10.51 12.22
N VAL A 324 -8.75 10.51 11.29
CA VAL A 324 -9.47 9.29 10.90
C VAL A 324 -8.51 8.28 10.25
N LEU A 325 -7.61 8.73 9.37
CA LEU A 325 -6.61 7.85 8.74
C LEU A 325 -5.59 7.28 9.73
N TRP A 326 -5.30 7.98 10.83
CA TRP A 326 -4.42 7.52 11.90
C TRP A 326 -5.14 6.64 12.94
N ASP A 327 -6.46 6.70 13.03
CA ASP A 327 -7.27 5.92 13.97
C ASP A 327 -7.74 4.59 13.37
N TYR A 328 -8.30 4.61 12.15
CA TYR A 328 -8.87 3.42 11.54
C TYR A 328 -7.78 2.53 10.91
N PRO A 329 -7.75 1.22 11.25
CA PRO A 329 -6.75 0.31 10.70
C PRO A 329 -6.99 0.00 9.21
N PHE A 330 -8.23 0.13 8.74
CA PHE A 330 -8.58 -0.04 7.34
C PHE A 330 -9.33 1.20 6.84
N VAL A 331 -8.91 1.71 5.69
CA VAL A 331 -9.60 2.81 5.01
C VAL A 331 -9.99 2.34 3.62
N VAL A 332 -11.26 2.55 3.29
CA VAL A 332 -11.87 2.10 2.06
C VAL A 332 -12.26 3.32 1.23
N THR A 333 -11.88 3.34 -0.03
CA THR A 333 -12.26 4.42 -0.96
C THR A 333 -12.79 3.80 -2.25
N PHE A 334 -13.34 4.63 -3.13
CA PHE A 334 -13.62 4.25 -4.50
C PHE A 334 -12.86 5.20 -5.43
N ASN A 335 -11.78 4.71 -6.06
CA ASN A 335 -10.84 5.51 -6.86
C ASN A 335 -9.90 6.43 -6.03
N GLY A 336 -9.71 6.14 -4.74
CA GLY A 336 -8.87 6.95 -3.87
C GLY A 336 -7.36 6.84 -4.12
N ASP A 337 -6.88 5.77 -4.78
CA ASP A 337 -5.47 5.69 -5.19
C ASP A 337 -5.11 6.73 -6.25
N ASP A 338 -6.06 7.01 -7.14
CA ASP A 338 -5.89 7.91 -8.27
C ASP A 338 -6.40 9.31 -7.95
N PHE A 339 -7.39 9.47 -7.06
CA PHE A 339 -7.97 10.76 -6.68
C PHE A 339 -7.87 11.09 -5.18
N ASP A 340 -8.76 10.59 -4.32
CA ASP A 340 -9.01 11.09 -2.96
C ASP A 340 -7.76 11.22 -2.09
N LEU A 341 -7.07 10.10 -1.83
CA LEU A 341 -5.89 10.08 -0.94
C LEU A 341 -4.73 10.84 -1.56
N ARG A 342 -4.59 10.78 -2.89
CA ARG A 342 -3.56 11.52 -3.63
C ARG A 342 -3.80 13.03 -3.53
N TYR A 343 -5.04 13.45 -3.70
CA TYR A 343 -5.47 14.85 -3.59
C TYR A 343 -5.22 15.36 -2.17
N LEU A 344 -5.69 14.64 -1.15
CA LEU A 344 -5.49 14.97 0.26
C LEU A 344 -4.01 15.16 0.61
N ALA A 345 -3.15 14.23 0.18
CA ALA A 345 -1.73 14.29 0.47
C ALA A 345 -1.05 15.50 -0.19
N HIS A 346 -1.28 15.74 -1.48
CA HIS A 346 -0.71 16.91 -2.18
C HIS A 346 -1.31 18.24 -1.70
N ARG A 347 -2.59 18.25 -1.33
CA ARG A 347 -3.24 19.44 -0.74
C ARG A 347 -2.64 19.77 0.62
N ALA A 348 -2.37 18.77 1.46
CA ALA A 348 -1.68 18.96 2.73
C ALA A 348 -0.25 19.50 2.54
N GLU A 349 0.49 19.02 1.54
CA GLU A 349 1.83 19.57 1.22
C GLU A 349 1.77 21.08 0.91
N LYS A 350 0.73 21.55 0.21
CA LYS A 350 0.54 22.99 -0.06
C LYS A 350 0.25 23.83 1.18
N PHE A 351 -0.37 23.24 2.19
CA PHE A 351 -0.57 23.89 3.49
C PHE A 351 0.68 23.83 4.39
N GLY A 352 1.79 23.25 3.91
CA GLY A 352 3.05 23.20 4.65
C GLY A 352 3.13 22.09 5.70
N PHE A 353 2.27 21.07 5.62
CA PHE A 353 2.37 19.90 6.49
C PHE A 353 3.71 19.20 6.28
N LYS A 354 4.33 18.79 7.39
CA LYS A 354 5.54 17.97 7.32
C LYS A 354 5.16 16.59 6.80
N ARG A 355 6.09 15.96 6.08
CA ARG A 355 5.89 14.60 5.55
C ARG A 355 5.49 13.60 6.63
N ASP A 356 6.00 13.72 7.85
CA ASP A 356 5.69 12.80 8.94
C ASP A 356 4.24 12.96 9.47
N GLU A 357 3.64 14.15 9.34
CA GLU A 357 2.26 14.41 9.73
C GLU A 357 1.24 13.81 8.75
N ILE A 358 1.62 13.62 7.49
CA ILE A 358 0.75 13.08 6.45
C ILE A 358 0.67 11.55 6.60
N PRO A 359 -0.49 10.94 6.90
CA PRO A 359 -0.64 9.49 7.08
C PRO A 359 -0.56 8.69 5.78
N ILE A 360 -0.51 9.37 4.64
CA ILE A 360 -0.60 8.79 3.30
C ILE A 360 0.79 8.69 2.68
N GLU A 361 1.13 7.53 2.14
CA GLU A 361 2.33 7.29 1.35
C GLU A 361 1.96 7.19 -0.13
N ILE A 362 2.34 8.22 -0.89
CA ILE A 362 2.03 8.28 -2.33
C ILE A 362 3.02 7.39 -3.10
N GLY A 363 2.52 6.28 -3.64
CA GLY A 363 3.23 5.45 -4.60
C GLY A 363 2.97 5.87 -6.06
N LYS A 364 3.67 5.20 -6.98
CA LYS A 364 3.55 5.47 -8.43
C LYS A 364 2.14 5.22 -8.99
N ARG A 365 1.45 4.20 -8.48
CA ARG A 365 0.11 3.77 -8.94
C ARG A 365 -0.89 3.57 -7.81
N VAL A 366 -0.47 3.64 -6.56
CA VAL A 366 -1.28 3.35 -5.37
C VAL A 366 -0.92 4.37 -4.30
N CYS A 367 -1.85 4.62 -3.39
CA CYS A 367 -1.65 5.34 -2.15
C CYS A 367 -1.76 4.33 -1.01
N LEU A 368 -0.74 4.29 -0.15
CA LEU A 368 -0.73 3.44 1.04
C LEU A 368 -0.95 4.32 2.28
N LEU A 369 -1.21 3.67 3.41
CA LEU A 369 -1.24 4.33 4.72
C LEU A 369 -0.03 3.90 5.53
N LYS A 370 0.60 4.87 6.20
CA LYS A 370 1.72 4.63 7.11
C LYS A 370 1.32 3.65 8.20
N TYR A 371 0.18 3.91 8.86
CA TYR A 371 -0.40 3.06 9.89
C TYR A 371 -1.24 1.91 9.29
N GLY A 372 -2.40 2.25 8.72
CA GLY A 372 -3.40 1.29 8.29
C GLY A 372 -3.13 0.57 6.96
N VAL A 373 -4.20 -0.03 6.43
CA VAL A 373 -4.29 -0.60 5.09
C VAL A 373 -5.34 0.18 4.30
N HIS A 374 -4.95 0.66 3.12
CA HIS A 374 -5.88 1.27 2.17
C HIS A 374 -6.42 0.20 1.21
N ILE A 375 -7.73 0.20 0.99
CA ILE A 375 -8.41 -0.66 0.03
C ILE A 375 -9.18 0.23 -0.95
N ASP A 376 -8.71 0.27 -2.20
CA ASP A 376 -9.42 0.96 -3.28
C ASP A 376 -10.41 0.00 -3.96
N LEU A 377 -11.70 0.21 -3.72
CA LEU A 377 -12.76 -0.62 -4.27
C LEU A 377 -12.90 -0.48 -5.79
N TYR A 378 -12.51 0.66 -6.38
CA TYR A 378 -12.53 0.78 -7.83
C TYR A 378 -11.62 -0.27 -8.47
N LYS A 379 -10.40 -0.45 -7.94
CA LYS A 379 -9.47 -1.47 -8.43
C LYS A 379 -9.94 -2.88 -8.16
N PHE A 380 -10.61 -3.11 -7.03
CA PHE A 380 -11.19 -4.40 -6.70
C PHE A 380 -12.30 -4.77 -7.69
N PHE A 381 -13.28 -3.90 -7.91
CA PHE A 381 -14.39 -4.17 -8.84
C PHE A 381 -13.96 -4.11 -10.31
N PHE A 382 -12.87 -3.39 -10.64
CA PHE A 382 -12.27 -3.41 -11.97
C PHE A 382 -11.64 -4.76 -12.33
N ASN A 383 -11.30 -5.59 -11.34
CA ASN A 383 -10.74 -6.91 -11.60
C ASN A 383 -11.77 -7.80 -12.32
N ARG A 384 -11.44 -8.25 -13.53
CA ARG A 384 -12.32 -9.09 -14.36
C ARG A 384 -12.72 -10.40 -13.68
N SER A 385 -11.83 -11.01 -12.91
CA SER A 385 -12.17 -12.25 -12.19
C SER A 385 -13.18 -11.99 -11.08
N ILE A 386 -13.07 -10.85 -10.40
CA ILE A 386 -14.06 -10.42 -9.39
C ILE A 386 -15.41 -10.13 -10.07
N GLN A 387 -15.41 -9.35 -11.16
CA GLN A 387 -16.62 -9.04 -11.92
C GLN A 387 -17.32 -10.30 -12.43
N ILE A 388 -16.59 -11.19 -13.09
CA ILE A 388 -17.15 -12.35 -13.79
C ILE A 388 -17.47 -13.47 -12.81
N TYR A 389 -16.51 -13.91 -11.99
CA TYR A 389 -16.68 -15.14 -11.20
C TYR A 389 -17.28 -14.89 -9.82
N ALA A 390 -16.86 -13.81 -9.13
CA ALA A 390 -17.40 -13.52 -7.80
C ALA A 390 -18.79 -12.88 -7.87
N PHE A 391 -19.03 -11.99 -8.83
CA PHE A 391 -20.29 -11.25 -8.96
C PHE A 391 -21.11 -11.60 -10.21
N ASN A 392 -20.75 -12.65 -10.95
CA ASN A 392 -21.52 -13.16 -12.09
C ASN A 392 -21.93 -12.09 -13.12
N ASN A 393 -21.02 -11.15 -13.44
CA ASN A 393 -21.25 -10.03 -14.35
C ASN A 393 -22.48 -9.15 -14.01
N ARG A 394 -22.83 -9.02 -12.72
CA ARG A 394 -23.97 -8.18 -12.30
C ARG A 394 -23.83 -6.71 -12.66
N TYR A 395 -22.61 -6.19 -12.73
CA TYR A 395 -22.31 -4.83 -13.20
C TYR A 395 -21.52 -4.90 -14.50
N ARG A 396 -21.82 -3.98 -15.44
CA ARG A 396 -21.12 -3.87 -16.73
C ARG A 396 -20.00 -2.84 -16.65
N ASP A 397 -20.34 -1.65 -16.18
CA ASP A 397 -19.43 -0.54 -15.95
C ASP A 397 -19.00 -0.50 -14.47
N VAL A 398 -17.80 0.03 -14.24
CA VAL A 398 -17.12 0.06 -12.93
C VAL A 398 -17.27 1.42 -12.24
N THR A 399 -18.30 2.17 -12.59
CA THR A 399 -18.61 3.42 -11.87
C THR A 399 -19.21 3.09 -10.51
N LEU A 400 -19.03 3.98 -9.53
CA LEU A 400 -19.62 3.79 -8.20
C LEU A 400 -21.15 3.63 -8.27
N GLY A 401 -21.81 4.38 -9.16
CA GLY A 401 -23.25 4.29 -9.38
C GLY A 401 -23.69 2.94 -9.93
N ASP A 402 -23.00 2.44 -10.97
CA ASP A 402 -23.37 1.17 -11.60
C ASP A 402 -23.13 -0.03 -10.67
N VAL A 403 -21.98 -0.04 -9.98
CA VAL A 403 -21.65 -1.07 -8.98
C VAL A 403 -22.63 -0.99 -7.80
N GLY A 404 -22.91 0.21 -7.28
CA GLY A 404 -23.85 0.44 -6.19
C GLY A 404 -25.27 -0.06 -6.53
N LYS A 405 -25.76 0.28 -7.72
CA LYS A 405 -27.07 -0.16 -8.19
C LYS A 405 -27.13 -1.68 -8.36
N ALA A 406 -26.13 -2.26 -9.01
CA ALA A 406 -26.13 -3.68 -9.35
C ALA A 406 -25.95 -4.60 -8.13
N LEU A 407 -25.15 -4.18 -7.15
CA LEU A 407 -24.76 -5.05 -6.03
C LEU A 407 -25.55 -4.77 -4.75
N VAL A 408 -25.90 -3.51 -4.48
CA VAL A 408 -26.59 -3.11 -3.23
C VAL A 408 -27.90 -2.37 -3.47
N GLY A 409 -28.33 -2.20 -4.73
CA GLY A 409 -29.61 -1.59 -5.07
C GLY A 409 -29.67 -0.08 -4.79
N LEU A 410 -28.52 0.58 -4.68
CA LEU A 410 -28.44 2.01 -4.38
C LEU A 410 -28.02 2.81 -5.61
N ASP A 411 -28.86 3.77 -5.99
CA ASP A 411 -28.54 4.74 -7.04
C ASP A 411 -27.87 5.99 -6.45
N LYS A 412 -26.95 6.58 -7.22
CA LYS A 412 -26.32 7.86 -6.88
C LYS A 412 -27.37 8.98 -6.98
N ILE A 413 -27.37 9.90 -6.02
CA ILE A 413 -28.26 11.06 -6.03
C ILE A 413 -27.88 11.95 -7.23
N PRO A 414 -28.81 12.22 -8.16
CA PRO A 414 -28.52 13.08 -9.30
C PRO A 414 -28.39 14.53 -8.84
N LEU A 415 -27.35 15.21 -9.32
CA LEU A 415 -27.14 16.63 -9.06
C LEU A 415 -27.58 17.45 -10.28
N GLU A 416 -28.46 18.44 -10.04
CA GLU A 416 -28.86 19.41 -11.06
C GLU A 416 -27.88 20.60 -11.16
N LYS A 417 -27.09 20.82 -10.10
CA LYS A 417 -26.15 21.94 -9.94
C LYS A 417 -24.73 21.42 -9.75
N SER A 418 -23.76 22.29 -9.94
CA SER A 418 -22.37 21.97 -9.62
C SER A 418 -22.13 21.92 -8.10
N ILE A 419 -21.11 21.19 -7.66
CA ILE A 419 -20.70 21.07 -6.24
C ILE A 419 -20.50 22.45 -5.57
N GLY A 420 -20.04 23.44 -6.34
CA GLY A 420 -19.83 24.81 -5.86
C GLY A 420 -21.13 25.55 -5.50
N GLU A 421 -22.26 25.16 -6.08
CA GLU A 421 -23.56 25.84 -5.96
C GLU A 421 -24.51 25.15 -4.98
N LEU A 422 -24.15 23.94 -4.51
CA LEU A 422 -24.93 23.21 -3.53
C LEU A 422 -24.90 23.90 -2.16
N THR A 423 -26.07 23.93 -1.52
CA THR A 423 -26.20 24.25 -0.09
C THR A 423 -25.48 23.21 0.78
N TYR A 424 -25.23 23.53 2.05
CA TYR A 424 -24.52 22.59 2.93
C TYR A 424 -25.25 21.26 3.11
N THR A 425 -26.58 21.28 3.26
CA THR A 425 -27.38 20.06 3.44
C THR A 425 -27.53 19.26 2.15
N GLU A 426 -27.59 19.92 0.99
CA GLU A 426 -27.58 19.22 -0.31
C GLU A 426 -26.24 18.50 -0.52
N LEU A 427 -25.11 19.19 -0.27
CA LEU A 427 -23.76 18.63 -0.41
C LEU A 427 -23.47 17.53 0.61
N ALA A 428 -23.99 17.64 1.83
CA ALA A 428 -23.76 16.63 2.87
C ALA A 428 -24.60 15.35 2.67
N LYS A 429 -25.72 15.47 1.97
CA LYS A 429 -26.65 14.36 1.70
C LYS A 429 -26.24 13.56 0.46
N TYR A 430 -25.76 14.25 -0.57
CA TYR A 430 -25.12 13.66 -1.74
C TYR A 430 -23.88 12.88 -1.30
#